data_AF-A0A529JQY0-F1
#
_entry.id   AF-A0A529JQY0-F1
#
_cell.length_a   1.000
_cell.length_b   1.000
_cell.length_c   1.000
_cell.angle_alpha   90.00
_cell.angle_beta   90.00
_cell.angle_gamma   90.00
#
_symmetry.space_group_name_H-M   'P 1'
#
loop_
_entity.id
_entity.type
_entity.pdbx_description
1 polymer ?
#
loop_
_entity_poly.entity_id
_entity_poly.type
_entity_poly.pdbx_seq_one_letter_code
_entity_poly.pdbx_strand_id
1 'polypeptide(L)'
;TAKPEKKLTEIKIGYLRAYAPQLALSVLDVPPRDEGVAGGNVAIADNNTTGSFLGQKFSLDVIEVNPDADVVAAFQEMIAKGDRYVIADLSVKQLLSIADVARDNGILIFNA
;
A
#
# COMPACT_ATOMS: atom_id res chain seq x y z
N THR A 1 11.95 39.96 -3.80
CA THR A 1 12.19 38.75 -4.62
C THR A 1 11.10 37.75 -4.29
N ALA A 2 10.41 37.20 -5.30
CA ALA A 2 9.37 36.20 -5.06
C ALA A 2 10.00 34.88 -4.56
N LYS A 3 9.45 34.30 -3.50
CA LYS A 3 9.88 33.01 -2.95
C LYS A 3 9.56 31.93 -3.99
N PRO A 4 10.47 30.99 -4.32
CA PRO A 4 10.17 29.93 -5.27
C PRO A 4 8.96 29.13 -4.77
N GLU A 5 7.96 28.98 -5.63
CA GLU A 5 6.75 28.23 -5.33
C GLU A 5 7.12 26.75 -5.18
N LYS A 6 6.79 26.18 -4.03
CA LYS A 6 7.19 24.81 -3.71
C LYS A 6 6.26 23.84 -4.43
N LYS A 7 6.74 23.23 -5.50
CA LYS A 7 5.97 22.25 -6.29
C LYS A 7 5.58 21.07 -5.39
N LEU A 8 4.28 20.86 -5.22
CA LEU A 8 3.74 19.74 -4.46
C LEU A 8 4.09 18.42 -5.17
N THR A 9 4.76 17.52 -4.45
CA THR A 9 5.05 16.16 -4.90
C THR A 9 4.08 15.21 -4.23
N GLU A 10 3.19 14.60 -5.02
CA GLU A 10 2.31 13.55 -4.52
C GLU A 10 3.00 12.19 -4.59
N ILE A 11 3.02 11.49 -3.46
CA ILE A 11 3.59 10.15 -3.31
C ILE A 11 2.44 9.21 -2.97
N LYS A 12 2.04 8.42 -3.97
CA LYS A 12 0.92 7.49 -3.87
C LYS A 12 1.40 6.08 -3.56
N ILE A 13 0.86 5.52 -2.48
CA ILE A 13 1.20 4.19 -1.98
C ILE A 13 -0.05 3.34 -2.07
N GLY A 14 0.04 2.20 -2.75
CA GLY A 14 -0.99 1.16 -2.74
C GLY A 14 -0.76 0.18 -1.59
N TYR A 15 -1.84 -0.33 -1.00
CA TYR A 15 -1.85 -1.44 -0.05
C TYR A 15 -2.77 -2.52 -0.60
N LEU A 16 -2.20 -3.53 -1.23
CA LEU A 16 -2.95 -4.64 -1.81
C LEU A 16 -2.96 -5.80 -0.82
N ARG A 17 -4.14 -6.20 -0.37
CA ARG A 17 -4.27 -7.20 0.69
C ARG A 17 -5.29 -8.28 0.40
N ALA A 18 -4.98 -9.50 0.86
CA ALA A 18 -5.87 -10.64 0.81
C ALA A 18 -6.04 -11.20 2.23
N TYR A 19 -6.89 -10.54 3.03
CA TYR A 19 -7.03 -10.87 4.45
C TYR A 19 -7.62 -12.28 4.67
N ALA A 20 -6.87 -13.13 5.35
CA ALA A 20 -7.33 -14.41 5.87
C ALA A 20 -7.22 -14.41 7.41
N PRO A 21 -8.29 -14.74 8.16
CA PRO A 21 -8.22 -14.86 9.61
C PRO A 21 -7.16 -15.88 10.03
N GLN A 22 -6.28 -15.48 10.94
CA GLN A 22 -5.31 -16.41 11.53
C GLN A 22 -6.00 -17.25 12.61
N LEU A 23 -5.73 -18.55 12.62
CA LEU A 23 -6.16 -19.43 13.71
C LEU A 23 -5.23 -19.22 14.90
N ALA A 24 -5.80 -18.83 16.04
CA ALA A 24 -5.10 -18.71 17.30
C ALA A 24 -5.77 -19.58 18.37
N LEU A 25 -4.98 -20.05 19.35
CA LEU A 25 -5.50 -20.83 20.49
C LEU A 25 -6.33 -19.97 21.45
N SER A 26 -6.10 -18.65 21.45
CA SER A 26 -6.81 -17.66 22.24
C SER A 26 -7.26 -16.50 21.35
N VAL A 27 -8.43 -15.94 21.67
CA VAL A 27 -8.92 -14.71 21.01
C VAL A 27 -8.00 -13.51 21.29
N LEU A 28 -7.30 -13.50 22.43
CA LEU A 28 -6.35 -12.42 22.76
C LEU A 28 -5.11 -12.43 21.87
N ASP A 29 -4.81 -13.55 21.21
CA ASP A 29 -3.67 -13.69 20.30
C ASP A 29 -4.06 -13.46 18.83
N VAL A 30 -5.34 -13.14 18.56
CA VAL A 30 -5.79 -12.80 17.20
C VAL A 30 -5.47 -11.32 16.95
N PRO A 31 -4.58 -10.99 15.99
CA PRO A 31 -4.30 -9.61 15.67
C PRO A 31 -5.56 -8.89 15.15
N PRO A 32 -5.65 -7.56 15.30
CA PRO A 32 -6.71 -6.77 14.67
C PRO A 32 -6.72 -7.00 13.15
N ARG A 33 -7.91 -7.20 12.57
CA ARG A 33 -8.09 -7.45 11.13
C ARG A 33 -7.40 -6.42 10.24
N ASP A 34 -7.34 -5.17 10.69
CA ASP A 34 -6.82 -4.03 9.96
C ASP A 34 -5.44 -3.59 10.44
N GLU A 35 -4.71 -4.38 11.24
CA GLU A 35 -3.45 -3.95 11.87
C GLU A 35 -2.45 -3.29 10.90
N GLY A 36 -2.24 -3.88 9.72
CA GLY A 36 -1.33 -3.35 8.71
C GLY A 36 -1.86 -2.07 8.04
N VAL A 37 -3.17 -1.99 7.79
CA VAL A 37 -3.83 -0.79 7.24
C VAL A 37 -3.81 0.34 8.27
N ALA A 38 -4.08 0.04 9.54
CA ALA A 38 -4.01 0.99 10.65
C ALA A 38 -2.58 1.54 10.81
N GLY A 39 -1.57 0.68 10.78
CA GLY A 39 -0.16 1.09 10.77
C GLY A 39 0.19 1.98 9.58
N GLY A 40 -0.28 1.62 8.37
CA GLY A 40 -0.15 2.45 7.17
C GLY A 40 -0.77 3.84 7.33
N ASN A 41 -1.98 3.93 7.88
CA ASN A 41 -2.64 5.21 8.14
C ASN A 41 -1.88 6.08 9.14
N VAL A 42 -1.34 5.48 10.21
CA VAL A 42 -0.47 6.18 11.16
C VAL A 42 0.77 6.73 10.45
N ALA A 43 1.43 5.92 9.63
CA ALA A 43 2.59 6.34 8.85
C ALA A 43 2.27 7.48 7.88
N ILE A 44 1.13 7.46 7.20
CA ILE A 44 0.69 8.56 6.33
C ILE A 44 0.48 9.85 7.12
N ALA A 45 -0.18 9.78 8.28
CA ALA A 45 -0.41 10.95 9.12
C ALA A 45 0.91 11.59 9.59
N ASP A 46 1.86 10.77 10.03
CA ASP A 46 3.18 11.23 10.46
C ASP A 46 3.99 11.80 9.30
N ASN A 47 4.06 11.09 8.17
CA ASN A 47 4.78 11.52 6.97
C ASN A 47 4.22 12.84 6.41
N ASN A 48 2.91 13.07 6.47
CA ASN A 48 2.31 14.32 6.01
C ASN A 48 2.58 15.51 6.95
N THR A 49 2.87 15.26 8.24
CA THR A 49 3.29 16.32 9.18
C THR A 49 4.59 16.95 8.69
N THR A 50 5.63 16.13 8.44
CA THR A 50 6.91 16.60 7.91
C THR A 50 6.84 16.93 6.42
N GLY A 51 6.08 16.16 5.65
CA GLY A 51 5.91 16.31 4.21
C GLY A 51 5.37 17.68 3.82
N SER A 52 4.47 18.27 4.62
CA SER A 52 3.97 19.63 4.40
C SER A 52 5.10 20.67 4.34
N PHE A 53 6.12 20.55 5.19
CA PHE A 53 7.30 21.41 5.16
C PHE A 53 8.16 21.15 3.94
N LEU A 54 8.17 19.92 3.41
CA LEU A 54 8.94 19.49 2.24
C LEU A 54 8.17 19.65 0.91
N GLY A 55 6.93 20.12 0.92
CA GLY A 55 6.09 20.19 -0.28
C GLY A 55 5.76 18.79 -0.81
N GLN A 56 5.60 17.81 0.08
CA GLN A 56 5.26 16.44 -0.23
C GLN A 56 3.90 16.11 0.39
N LYS A 57 3.14 15.26 -0.29
CA LYS A 57 1.87 14.72 0.21
C LYS A 57 1.84 13.21 -0.04
N PHE A 58 1.58 12.46 1.00
CA PHE A 58 1.48 11.01 0.98
C PHE A 58 0.02 10.59 1.04
N SER A 59 -0.34 9.56 0.28
CA SER A 59 -1.66 8.92 0.33
C SER A 59 -1.53 7.40 0.32
N LEU A 60 -2.48 6.73 0.95
CA LEU A 60 -2.61 5.27 0.95
C LEU A 60 -3.91 4.89 0.23
N ASP A 61 -3.82 4.16 -0.89
CA ASP A 61 -4.98 3.50 -1.51
C ASP A 61 -5.00 2.04 -1.07
N VAL A 62 -6.11 1.57 -0.50
CA VAL A 62 -6.22 0.22 0.03
C VAL A 62 -7.20 -0.56 -0.83
N ILE A 63 -6.72 -1.65 -1.43
CA ILE A 63 -7.59 -2.63 -2.11
C ILE A 63 -7.50 -3.95 -1.37
N GLU A 64 -8.64 -4.41 -0.88
CA GLU A 64 -8.80 -5.74 -0.31
C GLU A 64 -9.49 -6.66 -1.31
N VAL A 65 -8.93 -7.85 -1.46
CA VAL A 65 -9.48 -8.93 -2.28
C VAL A 65 -9.70 -10.17 -1.42
N ASN A 66 -10.49 -11.12 -1.92
CA ASN A 66 -10.65 -12.40 -1.22
C ASN A 66 -9.31 -13.17 -1.16
N PRO A 67 -9.06 -13.99 -0.11
CA PRO A 67 -7.83 -14.76 0.06
C PRO A 67 -7.35 -15.52 -1.19
N ASP A 68 -8.28 -16.10 -1.94
CA ASP A 68 -7.99 -16.93 -3.11
C ASP A 68 -8.23 -16.22 -4.46
N ALA A 69 -8.51 -14.92 -4.43
CA ALA A 69 -8.76 -14.15 -5.66
C ALA A 69 -7.48 -13.99 -6.49
N ASP A 70 -7.67 -13.86 -7.81
CA ASP A 70 -6.66 -13.32 -8.70
C ASP A 70 -6.49 -11.82 -8.39
N VAL A 71 -5.25 -11.44 -8.07
CA VAL A 71 -4.91 -10.09 -7.61
C VAL A 71 -4.39 -9.20 -8.73
N VAL A 72 -4.16 -9.75 -9.94
CA VAL A 72 -3.57 -9.01 -11.06
C VAL A 72 -4.46 -7.84 -11.48
N ALA A 73 -5.77 -8.03 -11.54
CA ALA A 73 -6.71 -6.97 -11.89
C ALA A 73 -6.71 -5.82 -10.87
N ALA A 74 -6.72 -6.15 -9.57
CA ALA A 74 -6.64 -5.17 -8.48
C ALA A 74 -5.30 -4.41 -8.50
N PHE A 75 -4.20 -5.10 -8.78
CA PHE A 75 -2.89 -4.48 -8.93
C PHE A 75 -2.81 -3.54 -10.15
N GLN A 76 -3.40 -3.93 -11.28
CA GLN A 76 -3.51 -3.06 -12.45
C GLN A 76 -4.35 -1.82 -12.19
N GLU A 77 -5.41 -1.92 -11.38
CA GLU A 77 -6.20 -0.78 -10.94
C GLU A 77 -5.35 0.22 -10.14
N MET A 78 -4.53 -0.24 -9.20
CA MET A 78 -3.57 0.61 -8.45
C MET A 78 -2.59 1.31 -9.39
N ILE A 79 -2.00 0.57 -10.33
CA ILE A 79 -1.08 1.14 -11.33
C ILE A 79 -1.77 2.25 -12.14
N ALA A 80 -3.03 2.04 -12.53
CA ALA A 80 -3.82 3.00 -13.28
C ALA A 80 -4.17 4.26 -12.46
N LYS A 81 -4.39 4.11 -11.15
CA LYS A 81 -4.58 5.24 -10.20
C LYS A 81 -3.30 6.02 -9.90
N GLY A 82 -2.15 5.48 -10.32
CA GLY A 82 -0.84 6.11 -10.21
C GLY A 82 -0.03 5.65 -8.99
N ASP A 83 -0.41 4.57 -8.34
CA ASP A 83 0.41 3.97 -7.28
C ASP A 83 1.69 3.41 -7.91
N ARG A 84 2.82 3.80 -7.33
CA ARG A 84 4.16 3.36 -7.78
C ARG A 84 4.94 2.63 -6.69
N TYR A 85 4.44 2.69 -5.46
CA TYR A 85 4.92 1.96 -4.31
C TYR A 85 3.75 1.12 -3.80
N VAL A 86 3.90 -0.20 -3.74
CA VAL A 86 2.82 -1.09 -3.32
C VAL A 86 3.29 -1.96 -2.17
N ILE A 87 2.56 -1.90 -1.06
CA ILE A 87 2.67 -2.85 0.05
C ILE A 87 1.79 -4.06 -0.31
N ALA A 88 2.40 -5.24 -0.32
CA ALA A 88 1.76 -6.50 -0.67
C ALA A 88 1.61 -7.37 0.58
N ASP A 89 0.41 -7.38 1.13
CA ASP A 89 -0.08 -8.25 2.20
C ASP A 89 -0.83 -9.42 1.55
N LEU A 90 -0.05 -10.30 0.90
CA LEU A 90 -0.52 -11.30 -0.05
C LEU A 90 0.16 -12.65 0.18
N SER A 91 -0.51 -13.73 -0.21
CA SER A 91 0.14 -15.04 -0.27
C SER A 91 1.30 -15.03 -1.28
N VAL A 92 2.27 -15.95 -1.11
CA VAL A 92 3.41 -16.11 -2.03
C VAL A 92 2.96 -16.25 -3.48
N LYS A 93 1.89 -17.01 -3.73
CA LYS A 93 1.34 -17.22 -5.07
C LYS A 93 0.81 -15.92 -5.68
N GLN A 94 0.07 -15.14 -4.91
CA GLN A 94 -0.49 -13.86 -5.34
C GLN A 94 0.61 -12.83 -5.56
N LEU A 95 1.59 -12.73 -4.65
CA LEU A 95 2.73 -11.84 -4.79
C LEU A 95 3.54 -12.13 -6.07
N LEU A 96 3.82 -13.41 -6.35
CA LEU A 96 4.53 -13.80 -7.57
C LEU A 96 3.74 -13.50 -8.84
N SER A 97 2.41 -13.59 -8.82
CA SER A 97 1.58 -13.29 -10.00
C SER A 97 1.63 -11.83 -10.46
N ILE A 98 2.04 -10.91 -9.59
CA ILE A 98 2.15 -9.48 -9.92
C ILE A 98 3.59 -9.00 -10.13
N ALA A 99 4.59 -9.84 -9.84
CA ALA A 99 6.00 -9.44 -9.84
C ALA A 99 6.49 -8.97 -11.23
N ASP A 100 6.13 -9.70 -12.30
CA ASP A 100 6.49 -9.31 -13.66
C ASP A 100 5.76 -8.04 -14.10
N VAL A 101 4.46 -7.93 -13.79
CA VAL A 101 3.68 -6.70 -14.06
C VAL A 101 4.30 -5.49 -13.37
N ALA A 102 4.76 -5.66 -12.12
CA ALA A 102 5.42 -4.61 -11.36
C ALA A 102 6.74 -4.19 -12.00
N ARG A 103 7.60 -5.16 -12.35
CA ARG A 103 8.87 -4.94 -13.05
C ARG A 103 8.66 -4.17 -14.35
N ASP A 104 7.71 -4.60 -15.17
CA ASP A 104 7.47 -4.02 -16.49
C ASP A 104 6.85 -2.61 -16.42
N ASN A 105 6.21 -2.25 -15.30
CA ASN A 105 5.61 -0.93 -15.05
C ASN A 105 6.44 -0.04 -14.11
N GLY A 106 7.63 -0.48 -13.68
CA GLY A 106 8.49 0.28 -12.75
C GLY A 106 7.87 0.48 -11.37
N ILE A 107 7.08 -0.48 -10.89
CA ILE A 107 6.44 -0.46 -9.57
C ILE A 107 7.37 -1.12 -8.55
N LEU A 108 7.57 -0.47 -7.41
CA LEU A 108 8.29 -1.06 -6.28
C LEU A 108 7.30 -1.77 -5.34
N ILE A 109 7.51 -3.06 -5.13
CA ILE A 109 6.73 -3.86 -4.18
C ILE A 109 7.50 -4.03 -2.87
N PHE A 110 6.81 -3.83 -1.75
CA PHE A 110 7.24 -4.18 -0.40
C PHE A 110 6.41 -5.37 0.08
N ASN A 111 7.06 -6.49 0.40
CA ASN A 111 6.38 -7.60 1.04
C ASN A 111 6.17 -7.27 2.54
N ALA A 112 4.93 -7.43 3.00
CA ALA A 112 4.52 -7.29 4.39
C ALA A 112 4.12 -8.65 4.97
#